data_AF-A0A4U2ZGE7-F1
#
_entry.id   AF-A0A4U2ZGE7-F1
#
_cell.length_a   1.000
_cell.length_b   1.000
_cell.length_c   1.000
_cell.angle_alpha   90.00
_cell.angle_beta   90.00
_cell.angle_gamma   90.00
#
_symmetry.space_group_name_H-M   'P 1'
#
loop_
_entity.id
_entity.type
_entity.pdbx_description
1 polymer ?
#
loop_
_entity_poly.entity_id
_entity_poly.type
_entity_poly.pdbx_seq_one_letter_code
_entity_poly.pdbx_strand_id
1 'polypeptide(L)' 'PQSDLDIVMEVHNFDVFEQEMRSLYGSYEGFKIKKKKIKNTKSIQVNFKFEGFEFEFFAQPKPVRNQNAYRHMIVE' A
#
# COMPACT_ATOMS: atom_id res chain seq x y z
N PRO A 1 10.16 18.92 4.42
CA PRO A 1 8.85 18.25 4.24
C PRO A 1 9.00 17.15 3.19
N GLN A 2 9.15 15.91 3.64
CA GLN A 2 9.10 14.75 2.75
C GLN A 2 7.61 14.50 2.51
N SER A 3 7.14 14.66 1.28
CA SER A 3 5.73 14.46 0.94
C SER A 3 5.57 12.98 0.64
N ASP A 4 4.88 12.29 1.54
CA ASP A 4 4.55 10.89 1.37
C ASP A 4 3.19 10.82 0.66
N LEU A 5 3.06 9.96 -0.36
CA LEU A 5 1.80 9.73 -1.06
C LEU A 5 1.22 8.38 -0.64
N ASP A 6 0.23 8.44 0.25
CA ASP A 6 -0.52 7.28 0.70
C ASP A 6 -1.68 6.95 -0.23
N ILE A 7 -1.72 5.69 -0.68
CA ILE A 7 -2.82 5.14 -1.49
C ILE A 7 -3.40 3.93 -0.78
N VAL A 8 -4.68 4.02 -0.41
CA VAL A 8 -5.44 2.93 0.21
C VAL A 8 -6.30 2.23 -0.83
N MET A 9 -6.17 0.90 -0.92
CA MET A 9 -6.80 0.11 -1.98
C MET A 9 -7.56 -1.10 -1.43
N GLU A 10 -8.60 -1.50 -2.15
CA GLU A 10 -9.28 -2.77 -1.93
C GLU A 10 -8.65 -3.85 -2.82
N VAL A 11 -8.07 -4.88 -2.21
CA VAL A 11 -7.40 -6.00 -2.92
C VAL A 11 -7.80 -7.31 -2.27
N HIS A 12 -8.35 -8.22 -3.10
CA HIS A 12 -8.78 -9.56 -2.66
C HIS A 12 -7.76 -10.64 -2.99
N ASN A 13 -7.07 -10.54 -4.13
CA ASN A 13 -6.03 -11.47 -4.54
C ASN A 13 -4.63 -10.88 -4.31
N PHE A 14 -4.07 -11.16 -3.14
CA PHE A 14 -2.76 -10.63 -2.75
C PHE A 14 -1.58 -11.18 -3.54
N ASP A 15 -1.70 -12.38 -4.10
CA ASP A 15 -0.58 -13.00 -4.82
C ASP A 15 -0.45 -12.40 -6.22
N VAL A 16 -1.58 -12.18 -6.91
CA VAL A 16 -1.60 -11.41 -8.17
C VAL A 16 -1.14 -9.99 -7.95
N PHE A 17 -1.68 -9.31 -6.93
CA PHE A 17 -1.28 -7.95 -6.62
C PHE A 17 0.23 -7.84 -6.31
N GLU A 18 0.79 -8.75 -5.51
CA GLU A 18 2.23 -8.74 -5.25
C GLU A 18 3.06 -8.91 -6.53
N GLN A 19 2.66 -9.81 -7.43
CA GLN A 19 3.35 -10.00 -8.71
C GLN A 19 3.32 -8.74 -9.56
N GLU A 20 2.17 -8.07 -9.66
CA GLU A 20 2.03 -6.80 -10.38
C GLU A 20 2.90 -5.71 -9.77
N MET A 21 2.89 -5.54 -8.45
CA MET A 21 3.71 -4.54 -7.77
C MET A 21 5.21 -4.77 -7.98
N ARG A 22 5.65 -6.03 -7.95
CA ARG A 22 7.05 -6.39 -8.26
C ARG A 22 7.39 -6.14 -9.72
N SER A 23 6.47 -6.42 -10.65
CA SER A 23 6.69 -6.20 -12.07
C SER A 23 6.73 -4.72 -12.45
N LEU A 24 5.88 -3.90 -11.84
CA LEU A 24 5.73 -2.47 -12.18
C LEU A 24 6.74 -1.58 -11.45
N TYR A 25 6.99 -1.86 -10.16
CA TYR A 25 7.74 -0.96 -9.28
C TYR A 25 8.96 -1.61 -8.64
N GLY A 26 9.22 -2.90 -8.90
CA GLY A 26 10.30 -3.66 -8.26
C GLY A 26 11.70 -3.11 -8.51
N SER A 27 11.89 -2.34 -9.59
CA SER A 27 13.16 -1.69 -9.93
C SER A 27 13.32 -0.29 -9.34
N TYR A 28 12.31 0.26 -8.67
CA TYR A 28 12.36 1.61 -8.10
C TYR A 28 13.11 1.64 -6.77
N GLU A 29 13.73 2.78 -6.48
CA GLU A 29 14.49 2.97 -5.24
C GLU A 29 13.59 2.74 -4.03
N GLY A 30 14.11 2.02 -3.04
CA GLY A 30 13.39 1.79 -1.80
C GLY A 30 12.22 0.81 -1.91
N PHE A 31 12.04 0.15 -3.07
CA PHE A 31 10.97 -0.82 -3.26
C PHE A 31 10.96 -1.91 -2.19
N LYS A 32 9.84 -2.01 -1.45
CA LYS A 32 9.64 -2.98 -0.38
C LYS A 32 8.18 -3.44 -0.38
N ILE A 33 7.97 -4.74 -0.19
CA ILE A 33 6.63 -5.32 0.04
C ILE A 33 6.62 -5.97 1.42
N LYS A 34 5.57 -5.69 2.20
CA LYS A 34 5.33 -6.29 3.51
C LYS A 34 3.90 -6.82 3.59
N LYS A 35 3.75 -8.12 3.86
CA LYS A 35 2.46 -8.72 4.22
C LYS A 35 2.32 -8.71 5.75
N LYS A 36 1.16 -8.28 6.25
CA LYS A 36 0.85 -8.22 7.69
C LYS A 36 -0.61 -8.61 7.96
N LYS A 37 -0.91 -8.99 9.20
CA LYS A 37 -2.28 -9.25 9.65
C LYS A 37 -2.69 -8.16 10.64
N ILE A 38 -3.67 -7.34 10.29
CA ILE A 38 -4.16 -6.24 11.12
C ILE A 38 -5.58 -6.58 11.54
N LYS A 39 -5.85 -6.69 12.86
CA LYS A 39 -7.17 -7.08 13.39
C LYS A 39 -7.73 -8.31 12.68
N ASN A 40 -6.90 -9.36 12.58
CA ASN A 40 -7.20 -10.61 11.90
C ASN A 40 -7.45 -10.51 10.37
N THR A 41 -7.28 -9.34 9.76
CA THR A 41 -7.44 -9.09 8.33
C THR A 41 -6.08 -9.08 7.63
N LYS A 42 -5.92 -9.87 6.56
CA LYS A 42 -4.70 -9.85 5.73
C LYS A 42 -4.56 -8.47 5.09
N SER A 43 -3.34 -7.95 5.10
CA SER A 43 -3.01 -6.65 4.52
C SER A 43 -1.65 -6.75 3.83
N ILE A 44 -1.47 -5.96 2.80
CA ILE A 44 -0.18 -5.78 2.14
C ILE A 44 0.15 -4.30 2.10
N GLN A 45 1.43 -3.99 2.27
CA GLN A 45 1.97 -2.66 2.15
C GLN A 45 3.12 -2.69 1.13
N VAL A 46 3.15 -1.72 0.23
CA VAL A 46 4.22 -1.53 -0.75
C VAL A 46 4.76 -0.12 -0.60
N ASN A 47 6.08 0.03 -0.55
CA ASN A 47 6.74 1.32 -0.52
C ASN A 47 7.75 1.40 -1.66
N PHE A 48 7.90 2.56 -2.28
CA PHE A 48 8.96 2.87 -3.24
C PHE A 48 9.08 4.37 -3.42
N LYS A 49 10.19 4.84 -4.01
CA LYS A 49 10.38 6.25 -4.33
C LYS A 49 10.31 6.48 -5.84
N PHE A 50 9.63 7.54 -6.22
CA PHE A 50 9.52 7.96 -7.62
C PHE A 50 9.40 9.48 -7.70
N GLU A 51 10.19 10.10 -8.58
CA GLU A 51 10.21 11.56 -8.82
C GLU A 51 10.30 12.43 -7.55
N GLY A 52 11.05 11.97 -6.54
CA GLY A 52 11.26 12.70 -5.28
C GLY A 52 10.16 12.51 -4.24
N PHE A 53 9.13 11.71 -4.54
CA PHE A 53 8.08 11.32 -3.60
C PHE A 53 8.31 9.90 -3.07
N GLU A 54 7.89 9.67 -1.83
CA GLU A 54 7.79 8.33 -1.25
C GLU A 54 6.34 7.85 -1.37
N PHE A 55 6.11 6.78 -2.12
CA PHE A 55 4.79 6.19 -2.31
C PHE A 55 4.59 5.09 -1.27
N GLU A 56 3.43 5.08 -0.63
CA GLU A 56 2.96 4.00 0.23
C GLU A 56 1.61 3.48 -0.26
N PHE A 57 1.57 2.23 -0.72
CA PHE A 57 0.33 1.54 -1.03
C PHE A 57 -0.04 0.64 0.12
N PHE A 58 -1.25 0.80 0.63
CA PHE A 58 -1.82 -0.08 1.65
C PHE A 58 -3.09 -0.74 1.12
N ALA A 59 -3.17 -2.07 1.18
CA ALA A 59 -4.34 -2.78 0.70
C ALA A 59 -4.87 -3.86 1.65
N GLN A 60 -6.19 -3.99 1.68
CA GLN A 60 -6.96 -4.99 2.44
C GLN A 60 -8.13 -5.53 1.59
N PRO A 61 -8.67 -6.73 1.88
CA PRO A 61 -9.81 -7.31 1.17
C PRO A 61 -11.13 -6.73 1.71
N LYS A 62 -11.25 -5.41 1.74
CA LYS A 62 -12.45 -4.70 2.16
C LYS A 62 -12.54 -3.31 1.53
N PRO A 63 -13.76 -2.75 1.39
CA PRO A 63 -13.97 -1.41 0.85
C PRO A 63 -13.08 -0.38 1.50
N VAL A 64 -12.43 0.47 0.68
CA VAL A 64 -11.50 1.53 1.11
C VAL A 64 -12.08 2.36 2.25
N ARG A 65 -13.34 2.78 2.14
CA ARG A 65 -14.03 3.58 3.16
C ARG A 65 -14.22 2.86 4.51
N ASN A 66 -14.14 1.54 4.51
CA ASN A 66 -14.21 0.69 5.71
C ASN A 66 -12.81 0.29 6.22
N GLN A 67 -11.74 0.77 5.59
CA GLN A 67 -10.36 0.58 6.04
C GLN A 67 -9.99 1.62 7.08
N ASN A 68 -9.29 1.19 8.15
CA ASN A 68 -8.82 2.14 9.16
C ASN A 68 -7.81 3.13 8.54
N ALA A 69 -7.01 2.68 7.56
CA ALA A 69 -6.08 3.54 6.83
C ALA A 69 -6.76 4.74 6.17
N TYR A 70 -7.94 4.56 5.56
CA TYR A 70 -8.72 5.67 5.01
C TYR A 70 -9.13 6.69 6.07
N ARG A 71 -9.45 6.25 7.30
CA ARG A 71 -9.74 7.17 8.40
C ARG A 71 -8.51 7.95 8.85
N HIS A 72 -7.32 7.38 8.75
CA HIS A 72 -6.07 8.11 9.03
C HIS A 72 -5.87 9.22 8.00
N MET A 73 -6.03 8.92 6.69
CA MET A 73 -5.92 9.92 5.62
C MET A 73 -6.90 11.09 5.73
N ILE A 74 -8.11 10.89 6.28
CA ILE A 74 -9.09 11.99 6.43
C ILE A 74 -8.73 12.94 7.59
N VAL A 75 -7.97 12.46 8.58
CA VAL A 75 -7.70 13.21 9.82
C VAL A 75 -6.39 14.01 9.75
N GLU A 76 -5.60 13.83 8.69
CA GLU A 76 -4.34 14.56 8.43
C GLU A 76 -4.53 16.05 8.11
#